data_AF-A0A972XT53-F1
#
_entry.id   AF-A0A972XT53-F1
#
_cell.length_a   1.000
_cell.length_b   1.000
_cell.length_c   1.000
_cell.angle_alpha   90.00
_cell.angle_beta   90.00
_cell.angle_gamma   90.00
#
_symmetry.space_group_name_H-M   'P 1'
#
loop_
_entity.id
_entity.type
_entity.pdbx_description
1 polymer ?
#
loop_
_entity_poly.entity_id
_entity_poly.type
_entity_poly.pdbx_seq_one_letter_code
_entity_poly.pdbx_strand_id
1 'polypeptide(L)'
;LGAWLLDYSLAHMGLLTLMISLIAMLWNMLFNALFDRLQLRLGFHRTVVVRAAHAVVFEIGLVLAVVPLAAWWLGISLWTAFLLDIGIVLFFLPYTFFYNLAYDSLRMRVINRQLRKKELGITASAPSQ
;
A
#
# COMPACT_ATOMS: atom_id res chain seq x y z
N LEU A 1 19.36 7.44 -18.66
CA LEU A 1 18.44 7.47 -19.81
C LEU A 1 17.21 8.35 -19.54
N GLY A 2 16.47 8.17 -18.44
CA GLY A 2 15.30 9.03 -18.12
C GLY A 2 15.61 10.49 -17.74
N ALA A 3 16.77 10.77 -17.13
CA ALA A 3 17.15 12.12 -16.67
C ALA A 3 17.60 13.08 -17.78
N TRP A 4 17.77 12.60 -19.02
CA TRP A 4 18.26 13.41 -20.14
C TRP A 4 17.19 13.67 -21.20
N LEU A 5 16.02 13.04 -21.08
CA LEU A 5 14.95 13.03 -22.09
C LEU A 5 13.73 13.87 -21.67
N LEU A 6 13.65 14.26 -20.40
CA LEU A 6 12.56 15.06 -19.85
C LEU A 6 13.18 16.35 -19.31
N ASP A 7 12.97 17.45 -20.02
CA ASP A 7 13.32 18.83 -19.62
C ASP A 7 12.51 19.31 -18.37
N TYR A 8 11.91 18.36 -17.64
CA TYR A 8 11.32 18.54 -16.33
C TYR A 8 12.39 18.26 -15.28
N SER A 9 12.82 19.29 -14.56
CA SER A 9 13.86 19.13 -13.55
C SER A 9 13.49 18.00 -12.57
N LEU A 10 14.48 17.18 -12.21
CA LEU A 10 14.31 16.08 -11.25
C LEU A 10 13.62 16.55 -9.94
N ALA A 11 13.79 17.83 -9.61
CA ALA A 11 13.13 18.50 -8.51
C ALA A 11 11.60 18.64 -8.68
N HIS A 12 11.08 18.90 -9.89
CA HIS A 12 9.63 18.96 -10.14
C HIS A 12 8.96 17.60 -9.96
N MET A 13 9.58 16.53 -10.47
CA MET A 13 9.05 15.17 -10.26
C MET A 13 9.13 14.75 -8.78
N GLY A 14 10.21 15.13 -8.10
CA GLY A 14 10.35 14.92 -6.65
C GLY A 14 9.29 15.67 -5.86
N LEU A 15 9.05 16.94 -6.17
CA LEU A 15 8.04 17.76 -5.51
C LEU A 15 6.62 17.23 -5.76
N LEU A 16 6.31 16.82 -6.99
CA LEU A 16 5.01 16.24 -7.33
C LEU A 16 4.77 14.93 -6.57
N THR A 17 5.79 14.07 -6.47
CA THR A 17 5.72 12.84 -5.66
C THR A 17 5.49 13.15 -4.17
N LEU A 18 6.15 14.19 -3.63
CA LEU A 18 5.94 14.65 -2.26
C LEU A 18 4.52 15.21 -2.03
N MET A 19 3.99 15.96 -2.98
CA MET A 19 2.62 16.49 -2.89
C MET A 19 1.59 15.36 -2.92
N ILE A 20 1.75 14.40 -3.82
CA ILE A 20 0.87 13.22 -3.90
C ILE A 20 0.95 12.40 -2.61
N SER A 21 2.16 12.16 -2.08
CA SER A 21 2.30 11.41 -0.84
C SER A 21 1.67 12.12 0.35
N LEU A 22 1.81 13.45 0.44
CA LEU A 22 1.19 14.25 1.49
C LEU A 22 -0.35 14.23 1.40
N ILE A 23 -0.90 14.38 0.20
CA ILE A 23 -2.35 14.29 -0.02
C ILE A 23 -2.87 12.90 0.34
N ALA A 24 -2.18 11.84 -0.07
CA ALA A 24 -2.53 10.47 0.29
C ALA A 24 -2.49 10.24 1.81
N MET A 25 -1.46 10.78 2.49
CA MET A 25 -1.32 10.71 3.94
C MET A 25 -2.46 11.45 4.66
N LEU A 26 -2.76 12.67 4.21
CA LEU A 26 -3.84 13.50 4.75
C LEU A 26 -5.19 12.81 4.56
N TRP A 27 -5.45 12.25 3.37
CA TRP A 27 -6.68 11.50 3.09
C TRP A 27 -6.82 10.28 4.00
N ASN A 28 -5.76 9.46 4.10
CA ASN A 28 -5.74 8.29 4.97
C ASN A 28 -6.00 8.67 6.44
N MET A 29 -5.39 9.75 6.92
CA MET A 29 -5.58 10.23 8.29
C MET A 29 -6.99 10.77 8.51
N LEU A 30 -7.52 11.56 7.58
CA LEU A 30 -8.89 12.12 7.67
C LEU A 30 -9.94 11.01 7.69
N PHE A 31 -9.78 10.00 6.81
CA PHE A 31 -10.66 8.86 6.73
C PHE A 31 -10.65 8.04 8.05
N ASN A 32 -9.46 7.69 8.53
CA ASN A 32 -9.33 6.96 9.78
C ASN A 32 -9.92 7.74 10.96
N ALA A 33 -9.69 9.05 11.03
CA ALA A 33 -10.26 9.90 12.07
C ALA A 33 -11.79 10.01 12.01
N LEU A 34 -12.37 10.10 10.80
CA LEU A 34 -13.82 10.12 10.61
C LEU A 34 -14.45 8.80 11.02
N PHE A 35 -13.82 7.68 10.64
CA PHE A 35 -14.29 6.35 11.00
C PHE A 35 -14.18 6.07 12.50
N ASP A 36 -13.09 6.49 13.14
CA ASP A 36 -12.93 6.37 14.60
C ASP A 36 -14.01 7.18 15.33
N ARG A 37 -14.31 8.40 14.87
CA ARG A 37 -15.42 9.20 15.43
C ARG A 37 -16.78 8.52 15.23
N LEU A 38 -17.00 7.90 14.08
CA LEU A 38 -18.24 7.18 13.78
C LEU A 38 -18.37 5.93 14.66
N GLN A 39 -17.28 5.20 14.87
CA GLN A 39 -17.23 4.05 15.75
C GLN A 39 -17.51 4.45 17.21
N LEU A 40 -16.92 5.55 17.69
CA LEU A 40 -17.16 6.06 19.04
C LEU A 40 -18.62 6.50 19.23
N ARG A 41 -19.27 7.05 18.20
CA ARG A 41 -20.67 7.45 18.27
C ARG A 41 -21.65 6.28 18.26
N LEU A 42 -21.33 5.21 17.55
CA LEU A 42 -22.26 4.10 17.32
C LEU A 42 -21.92 2.83 18.13
N GLY A 43 -20.77 2.78 18.80
CA GLY A 43 -20.43 1.74 19.77
C GLY A 43 -20.22 0.35 19.19
N PHE A 44 -19.86 0.22 17.91
CA PHE A 44 -19.70 -1.08 17.26
C PHE A 44 -18.37 -1.77 17.61
N HIS A 45 -18.39 -3.08 17.81
CA HIS A 45 -17.19 -3.89 17.95
C HIS A 45 -16.49 -4.10 16.59
N ARG A 46 -15.15 -4.00 16.54
CA ARG A 46 -14.34 -4.24 15.32
C ARG A 46 -14.30 -5.73 14.95
N THR A 47 -15.42 -6.25 14.47
CA THR A 47 -15.52 -7.59 13.87
C THR A 47 -14.87 -7.60 12.47
N VAL A 48 -14.65 -8.79 11.91
CA VAL A 48 -14.13 -8.95 10.54
C VAL A 48 -15.03 -8.25 9.52
N VAL A 49 -16.34 -8.25 9.73
CA VAL A 49 -17.33 -7.56 8.89
C VAL A 49 -17.11 -6.04 8.91
N VAL A 50 -16.86 -5.46 10.09
CA VAL A 50 -16.56 -4.03 10.22
C VAL A 50 -15.25 -3.65 9.52
N ARG A 51 -14.24 -4.54 9.54
CA ARG A 51 -12.99 -4.34 8.79
C ARG A 51 -13.20 -4.39 7.27
N ALA A 52 -14.00 -5.34 6.78
CA ALA A 52 -14.33 -5.41 5.36
C ALA A 52 -15.13 -4.18 4.91
N ALA A 53 -16.14 -3.78 5.69
CA ALA A 53 -16.91 -2.57 5.42
C ALA A 53 -16.02 -1.30 5.42
N HIS A 54 -15.08 -1.20 6.37
CA HIS A 54 -14.10 -0.11 6.41
C HIS A 54 -13.27 -0.04 5.13
N ALA A 55 -12.72 -1.17 4.69
CA ALA A 55 -11.91 -1.23 3.47
C ALA A 55 -12.73 -0.82 2.23
N VAL A 56 -13.97 -1.29 2.11
CA VAL A 56 -14.87 -0.93 1.01
C VAL A 56 -15.21 0.56 1.02
N VAL A 57 -15.54 1.12 2.18
CA VAL A 57 -15.85 2.56 2.30
C VAL A 57 -14.63 3.43 2.04
N PHE A 58 -13.44 2.97 2.45
CA PHE A 58 -12.17 3.65 2.15
C PHE A 58 -11.91 3.69 0.65
N GLU A 59 -12.06 2.55 -0.03
CA GLU A 59 -11.85 2.45 -1.47
C GLU A 59 -12.85 3.32 -2.23
N ILE A 60 -14.14 3.27 -1.88
CA ILE A 60 -15.17 4.12 -2.49
C ILE A 60 -14.87 5.60 -2.26
N GLY A 61 -14.47 5.97 -1.04
CA GLY A 61 -14.10 7.35 -0.73
C GLY A 61 -12.89 7.83 -1.54
N LEU A 62 -11.87 6.97 -1.68
CA LEU A 62 -10.69 7.23 -2.51
C LEU A 62 -11.08 7.44 -3.96
N VAL A 63 -11.85 6.54 -4.54
CA VAL A 63 -12.36 6.64 -5.92
C VAL A 63 -13.08 7.98 -6.12
N LEU A 64 -13.98 8.35 -5.20
CA LEU A 64 -14.73 9.60 -5.27
C LEU A 64 -13.85 10.85 -5.17
N ALA A 65 -12.69 10.78 -4.52
CA ALA A 65 -11.74 11.90 -4.42
C ALA A 65 -10.75 11.93 -5.60
N VAL A 66 -10.21 10.78 -5.99
CA VAL A 66 -9.14 10.63 -6.97
C VAL A 66 -9.68 10.72 -8.39
N VAL A 67 -10.81 10.10 -8.70
CA VAL A 67 -11.36 10.07 -10.07
C VAL A 67 -11.71 11.46 -10.59
N PRO A 68 -12.42 12.34 -9.84
CA PRO A 68 -12.69 13.70 -10.32
C PRO A 68 -11.43 14.54 -10.46
N LEU A 69 -10.47 14.38 -9.54
CA LEU A 69 -9.18 15.07 -9.62
C LEU A 69 -8.39 14.62 -10.85
N ALA A 70 -8.33 13.33 -11.12
CA ALA A 70 -7.64 12.75 -12.28
C ALA A 70 -8.34 13.15 -13.60
N ALA A 71 -9.68 13.13 -13.63
CA ALA A 71 -10.45 13.58 -14.78
C ALA A 71 -10.19 15.06 -15.09
N TRP A 72 -10.20 15.93 -14.07
CA TRP A 72 -9.90 17.35 -14.21
C TRP A 72 -8.45 17.58 -14.65
N TRP A 73 -7.50 16.89 -14.04
CA TRP A 73 -6.07 17.05 -14.32
C TRP A 73 -5.69 16.58 -15.73
N LEU A 74 -6.21 15.44 -16.17
CA LEU A 74 -5.89 14.84 -17.46
C LEU A 74 -6.80 15.33 -18.60
N GLY A 75 -7.84 16.11 -18.28
CA GLY A 75 -8.83 16.57 -19.27
C GLY A 75 -9.63 15.43 -19.89
N ILE A 76 -9.80 14.31 -19.17
CA ILE A 76 -10.52 13.12 -19.63
C ILE A 76 -11.89 13.01 -18.96
N SER A 77 -12.78 12.20 -19.53
CA SER A 77 -14.09 11.95 -18.92
C SER A 77 -13.96 11.22 -17.57
N LEU A 78 -14.91 11.44 -16.66
CA LEU A 78 -14.99 10.71 -15.38
C LEU A 78 -15.01 9.19 -15.58
N TRP A 79 -15.67 8.72 -16.63
CA TRP A 79 -15.71 7.29 -16.96
C TRP A 79 -14.32 6.75 -17.33
N THR A 80 -13.57 7.51 -18.14
CA THR A 80 -12.20 7.14 -18.51
C THR A 80 -11.28 7.15 -17.29
N ALA A 81 -11.38 8.19 -16.45
CA ALA A 81 -10.59 8.29 -15.21
C ALA A 81 -10.90 7.14 -14.23
N PHE A 82 -12.18 6.78 -14.08
CA PHE A 82 -12.61 5.66 -13.26
C PHE A 82 -12.08 4.32 -13.79
N LEU A 83 -12.13 4.10 -15.11
CA LEU A 83 -11.63 2.88 -15.71
C LEU A 83 -10.10 2.75 -15.58
N LEU A 84 -9.38 3.88 -15.66
CA LEU A 84 -7.94 3.92 -15.39
C LEU A 84 -7.63 3.56 -13.94
N ASP A 85 -8.38 4.13 -12.99
CA ASP A 85 -8.20 3.86 -11.56
C ASP A 85 -8.42 2.37 -11.25
N ILE A 86 -9.52 1.79 -11.74
CA ILE A 86 -9.79 0.34 -11.64
C ILE A 86 -8.68 -0.48 -12.30
N GLY A 87 -8.20 -0.06 -13.48
CA GLY A 87 -7.13 -0.76 -14.18
C GLY A 87 -5.84 -0.81 -13.36
N ILE A 88 -5.49 0.30 -12.70
CA ILE A 88 -4.33 0.39 -11.80
C ILE A 88 -4.52 -0.52 -10.59
N VAL A 89 -5.68 -0.44 -9.90
CA VAL A 89 -5.96 -1.26 -8.71
C VAL A 89 -5.92 -2.76 -9.04
N LEU A 90 -6.58 -3.17 -10.14
CA LEU A 90 -6.60 -4.56 -10.59
C LEU A 90 -5.23 -5.08 -11.04
N PHE A 91 -4.34 -4.21 -11.50
CA PHE A 91 -2.96 -4.58 -11.81
C PHE A 91 -2.09 -4.65 -10.55
N PHE A 92 -2.24 -3.67 -9.65
CA PHE A 92 -1.39 -3.54 -8.47
C PHE A 92 -1.70 -4.60 -7.41
N LEU A 93 -2.97 -4.96 -7.18
CA LEU A 93 -3.35 -5.95 -6.17
C LEU A 93 -2.71 -7.34 -6.40
N PRO A 94 -2.84 -7.97 -7.60
CA PRO A 94 -2.14 -9.22 -7.89
C PRO A 94 -0.62 -9.05 -7.81
N TYR A 95 -0.08 -7.95 -8.33
CA TYR A 95 1.36 -7.67 -8.26
C TYR A 95 1.86 -7.67 -6.81
N THR A 96 1.20 -6.92 -5.92
CA THR A 96 1.55 -6.86 -4.49
C THR A 96 1.40 -8.23 -3.83
N PHE A 97 0.36 -8.99 -4.16
CA PHE A 97 0.18 -10.35 -3.64
C PHE A 97 1.34 -11.28 -4.02
N PHE A 98 1.69 -11.37 -5.30
CA PHE A 98 2.80 -12.20 -5.76
C PHE A 98 4.15 -11.74 -5.22
N TYR A 99 4.36 -10.42 -5.16
CA TYR A 99 5.55 -9.85 -4.55
C TYR A 99 5.69 -10.25 -3.07
N ASN A 100 4.61 -10.15 -2.30
CA ASN A 100 4.59 -10.55 -0.89
C ASN A 100 4.86 -12.05 -0.73
N LEU A 101 4.25 -12.91 -1.57
CA LEU A 101 4.53 -14.34 -1.56
C LEU A 101 6.00 -14.67 -1.87
N ALA A 102 6.59 -14.00 -2.85
CA ALA A 102 7.99 -14.17 -3.20
C ALA A 102 8.90 -13.71 -2.05
N TYR A 103 8.58 -12.56 -1.44
CA TYR A 103 9.31 -12.02 -0.30
C TYR A 103 9.26 -12.95 0.91
N ASP A 104 8.07 -13.42 1.29
CA ASP A 104 7.90 -14.35 2.41
C ASP A 104 8.64 -15.66 2.15
N SER A 105 8.55 -16.21 0.94
CA SER A 105 9.28 -17.42 0.55
C SER A 105 10.79 -17.25 0.64
N LEU A 106 11.31 -16.10 0.19
CA LEU A 106 12.74 -15.79 0.26
C LEU A 106 13.19 -15.59 1.71
N ARG A 107 12.43 -14.81 2.49
CA ARG A 107 12.69 -14.53 3.90
C ARG A 107 12.70 -15.82 4.72
N MET A 108 11.74 -16.72 4.52
CA MET A 108 11.69 -18.03 5.17
C MET A 108 12.93 -18.86 4.84
N ARG A 109 13.39 -18.86 3.58
CA ARG A 109 14.61 -19.57 3.17
C ARG A 109 15.87 -18.98 3.80
N VAL A 110 15.96 -17.67 3.94
CA VAL A 110 17.13 -17.00 4.56
C VAL A 110 17.15 -17.23 6.08
N ILE A 111 16.02 -17.06 6.77
CA ILE A 111 15.92 -17.24 8.22
C ILE A 111 16.16 -18.71 8.61
N ASN A 112 15.58 -19.67 7.88
CA ASN A 112 15.81 -21.09 8.14
C ASN A 112 17.29 -21.49 7.96
N ARG A 113 18.01 -20.85 7.03
CA ARG A 113 19.47 -21.06 6.87
C ARG A 113 20.27 -20.51 8.06
N GLN A 114 19.84 -19.39 8.63
CA GLN A 114 20.50 -18.78 9.79
C GLN A 114 20.26 -19.56 11.08
N LEU A 115 19.03 -20.02 11.31
CA LEU A 115 18.69 -20.85 12.47
C LEU A 115 19.46 -22.17 12.46
N ARG A 116 19.50 -22.87 11.31
CA ARG A 116 20.25 -24.12 11.18
C ARG A 116 21.76 -23.95 11.43
N LYS A 117 22.36 -22.84 10.98
CA LYS A 117 23.77 -22.51 11.31
C LYS A 117 23.99 -22.30 12.81
N LYS A 118 23.05 -21.66 13.49
CA LYS A 118 23.13 -21.38 14.93
C LYS A 118 23.00 -22.66 15.75
N GLU A 119 22.08 -23.56 15.39
CA GLU A 119 21.89 -24.87 16.04
C GLU A 119 23.11 -25.78 15.87
N LEU A 120 23.69 -25.84 14.66
CA LEU A 120 24.90 -26.62 14.38
C LEU A 120 26.14 -26.05 15.10
N GLY A 121 26.21 -24.73 15.30
CA GLY A 121 27.29 -24.10 16.07
C GLY A 121 27.19 -24.34 17.58
N ILE A 122 25.98 -24.44 18.13
CA ILE A 122 25.75 -24.72 19.56
C ILE A 122 26.04 -26.19 19.87
N THR A 123 25.56 -27.11 19.03
CA THR A 123 25.81 -28.56 19.22
C THR A 123 27.28 -28.95 19.02
N ALA A 124 28.03 -28.25 18.16
CA ALA A 124 29.48 -28.45 18.03
C ALA A 124 30.30 -27.98 19.26
N SER A 125 29.71 -27.17 20.14
CA SER A 125 30.35 -26.68 21.38
C SER A 125 29.92 -27.44 22.64
N ALA A 126 29.03 -28.43 22.52
CA ALA A 126 28.60 -29.25 23.65
C ALA A 126 29.72 -30.25 24.00
N PRO A 127 30.28 -30.23 25.22
CA PRO A 127 31.27 -31.22 25.62
C PRO A 127 30.61 -32.60 25.64
N SER A 128 31.17 -33.53 24.87
CA SER A 128 30.88 -34.96 24.94
C SER A 128 31.30 -35.44 26.33
N GLN A 129 30.35 -35.47 27.26
CA GLN A 129 30.48 -36.24 28.49
C GLN A 129 30.23 -37.72 28.20
#